data_AF-A0A5S9MH27-F1
#
_entry.id   AF-A0A5S9MH27-F1
#
_cell.length_a   1.000
_cell.length_b   1.000
_cell.length_c   1.000
_cell.angle_alpha   90.00
_cell.angle_beta   90.00
_cell.angle_gamma   90.00
#
_symmetry.space_group_name_H-M   'P 1'
#
loop_
_entity.id
_entity.type
_entity.pdbx_description
1 polymer ?
#
loop_
_entity_poly.entity_id
_entity_poly.type
_entity_poly.pdbx_seq_one_letter_code
_entity_poly.pdbx_strand_id
1 'polypeptide(L)' 'MNKTLGEAVSFVEEVKSSIPSPDKVESIVCAPALFLEKLNSLSNGTDLKIGAQNMHFEEKMVHSLVKSALLL' A
#
# COMPACT_ATOMS: atom_id res chain seq x y z
N MET A 1 13.10 -2.61 7.57
CA MET A 1 11.91 -3.33 7.08
C MET A 1 11.61 -4.42 8.09
N ASN A 2 10.43 -4.41 8.71
CA ASN A 2 10.08 -5.30 9.84
C ASN A 2 9.30 -6.57 9.42
N LYS A 3 8.98 -6.76 8.13
CA LYS A 3 8.17 -7.90 7.64
C LYS A 3 8.75 -8.52 6.37
N THR A 4 8.62 -9.83 6.25
CA THR A 4 8.90 -10.63 5.07
C THR A 4 7.80 -10.46 3.99
N LEU A 5 8.08 -10.89 2.76
CA LEU A 5 7.09 -10.86 1.68
C LEU A 5 5.80 -11.62 2.05
N GLY A 6 5.91 -12.79 2.69
CA GLY A 6 4.75 -13.58 3.10
C GLY A 6 3.86 -12.85 4.09
N GLU A 7 4.45 -12.24 5.12
CA GLU A 7 3.73 -11.44 6.10
C GLU A 7 3.06 -10.21 5.49
N ALA A 8 3.69 -9.58 4.49
CA ALA A 8 3.11 -8.45 3.77
C ALA A 8 1.89 -8.88 2.93
N VAL A 9 1.97 -10.04 2.27
CA VAL A 9 0.85 -10.61 1.50
C VAL A 9 -0.33 -10.95 2.41
N SER A 10 -0.09 -11.70 3.49
CA SER A 10 -1.14 -12.06 4.45
C SER A 10 -1.81 -10.83 5.03
N PHE A 11 -1.03 -9.81 5.39
CA PHE A 11 -1.57 -8.55 5.89
C PHE A 11 -2.50 -7.87 4.86
N VAL A 12 -2.07 -7.75 3.60
CA VAL A 12 -2.90 -7.12 2.55
C VAL A 12 -4.18 -7.92 2.30
N GLU A 13 -4.13 -9.24 2.31
CA GLU A 13 -5.33 -10.07 2.14
C GLU A 13 -6.35 -9.90 3.27
N GLU A 14 -5.88 -9.77 4.51
CA GLU A 14 -6.75 -9.55 5.66
C GLU A 14 -7.40 -8.16 5.65
N VAL A 15 -6.63 -7.12 5.29
CA VAL A 15 -7.11 -5.74 5.42
C VAL A 15 -7.87 -5.23 4.21
N LYS A 16 -7.61 -5.71 2.99
CA LYS A 16 -8.21 -5.17 1.75
C LYS A 16 -9.73 -5.18 1.71
N SER A 17 -10.36 -6.09 2.46
CA SER A 17 -11.82 -6.22 2.56
C SER A 17 -12.40 -5.59 3.84
N SER A 18 -11.56 -5.06 4.73
CA SER A 18 -11.94 -4.54 6.05
C SER A 18 -11.62 -3.04 6.21
N ILE A 19 -11.41 -2.34 5.09
CA ILE A 19 -11.14 -0.90 5.11
C ILE A 19 -12.43 -0.07 5.09
N PRO A 20 -12.43 1.13 5.70
CA PRO A 20 -13.53 2.07 5.57
C PRO A 20 -13.76 2.48 4.11
N SER A 21 -14.97 2.94 3.80
CA SER A 21 -15.31 3.47 2.48
C SER A 21 -14.34 4.61 2.08
N PRO A 22 -13.91 4.65 0.81
CA PRO A 22 -12.97 5.64 0.28
C PRO A 22 -13.53 7.07 0.33
N ASP A 23 -14.86 7.23 0.42
CA ASP A 23 -15.51 8.54 0.55
C ASP A 23 -15.23 9.19 1.91
N LYS A 24 -14.89 8.40 2.93
CA LYS A 24 -14.59 8.87 4.29
C LYS A 24 -13.10 8.90 4.57
N VAL A 25 -12.40 7.83 4.20
CA VAL A 25 -10.98 7.63 4.55
C VAL A 25 -10.26 6.94 3.40
N GLU A 26 -9.14 7.51 2.99
CA GLU A 26 -8.23 6.89 2.03
C GLU A 26 -7.30 5.91 2.76
N SER A 27 -7.34 4.63 2.37
CA SER A 27 -6.54 3.57 2.98
C SER A 27 -5.36 3.20 2.10
N ILE A 28 -4.14 3.33 2.62
CA ILE A 28 -2.89 3.10 1.89
C ILE A 28 -1.94 2.23 2.70
N VAL A 29 -1.36 1.20 2.08
CA VAL A 29 -0.26 0.39 2.64
C VAL A 29 1.04 0.74 1.95
N CYS A 30 2.01 1.23 2.70
CA CYS A 30 3.34 1.57 2.19
C CYS A 30 4.32 0.40 2.39
N ALA A 31 4.80 -0.18 1.29
CA ALA A 31 5.69 -1.33 1.30
C ALA A 31 7.04 -1.05 0.59
N PRO A 32 8.06 -1.89 0.83
CA PRO A 32 9.32 -1.87 0.08
C PRO A 32 9.11 -2.07 -1.41
N ALA A 33 9.98 -1.47 -2.22
CA ALA A 33 9.92 -1.54 -3.69
C ALA A 33 9.79 -2.98 -4.23
N LEU A 34 10.50 -3.93 -3.62
CA LEU A 34 10.48 -5.34 -3.99
C LEU A 34 9.10 -6.01 -3.88
N PHE A 35 8.18 -5.45 -3.08
CA PHE A 35 6.87 -6.05 -2.80
C PHE A 35 5.74 -5.34 -3.54
N LEU A 36 5.98 -4.14 -4.09
CA LEU A 36 4.94 -3.27 -4.65
C LEU A 36 4.12 -3.95 -5.74
N GLU A 37 4.76 -4.60 -6.70
CA GLU A 37 4.08 -5.26 -7.82
C GLU A 37 3.11 -6.34 -7.32
N LYS A 38 3.57 -7.15 -6.37
CA LYS A 38 2.78 -8.23 -5.78
C LYS A 38 1.60 -7.70 -4.99
N LEU A 39 1.83 -6.72 -4.12
CA LEU A 39 0.79 -6.14 -3.28
C LEU A 39 -0.23 -5.36 -4.11
N ASN A 40 0.21 -4.61 -5.13
CA ASN A 40 -0.67 -3.90 -6.04
C ASN A 40 -1.59 -4.86 -6.80
N SER A 41 -1.05 -6.02 -7.21
CA SER A 41 -1.85 -7.07 -7.85
C SER A 41 -2.89 -7.66 -6.88
N LEU A 42 -2.57 -7.77 -5.59
CA LEU A 42 -3.48 -8.32 -4.57
C LEU A 42 -4.59 -7.35 -4.16
N SER A 43 -4.33 -6.05 -4.25
CA SER A 43 -5.27 -4.98 -3.92
C SER A 43 -6.11 -4.52 -5.12
N ASN A 44 -5.84 -5.02 -6.34
CA ASN A 44 -6.64 -4.71 -7.52
C ASN A 44 -8.11 -5.07 -7.31
N GLY A 45 -8.99 -4.12 -7.62
CA GLY A 45 -10.43 -4.26 -7.42
C GLY A 45 -10.91 -4.03 -5.99
N THR A 46 -10.03 -3.56 -5.10
CA THR A 46 -10.39 -3.11 -3.74
C THR A 46 -10.10 -1.61 -3.59
N ASP A 47 -10.66 -1.00 -2.55
CA ASP A 47 -10.39 0.42 -2.24
C ASP A 47 -9.02 0.63 -1.57
N LEU A 48 -8.22 -0.44 -1.39
CA LEU A 48 -6.91 -0.40 -0.75
C LEU A 48 -5.84 0.03 -1.76
N LYS A 49 -5.11 1.10 -1.44
CA LYS A 49 -4.00 1.59 -2.27
C LYS A 49 -2.66 1.08 -1.76
N ILE A 50 -1.70 0.91 -2.67
CA ILE A 50 -0.33 0.50 -2.35
C ILE A 50 0.64 1.63 -2.67
N GLY A 51 1.50 1.98 -1.72
CA GLY A 51 2.51 3.02 -1.83
C GLY A 51 3.93 2.49 -1.57
N ALA A 52 4.94 3.25 -1.98
CA ALA A 52 6.34 2.96 -1.69
C ALA A 52 6.80 3.65 -0.40
N GLN A 53 7.63 2.98 0.42
CA GLN A 53 8.19 3.57 1.66
C GLN A 53 9.24 4.66 1.42
N ASN A 54 9.91 4.63 0.26
CA ASN A 54 10.89 5.64 -0.11
C ASN A 54 10.78 5.91 -1.62
N MET A 55 10.93 7.17 -2.01
CA MET A 55 10.89 7.60 -3.40
C MET A 55 12.11 8.51 -3.65
N HIS A 56 12.84 8.24 -4.73
CA HIS A 56 13.92 9.13 -5.15
C HIS A 56 13.30 10.34 -5.87
N PHE A 57 13.67 11.55 -5.47
CA PHE A 57 13.08 12.79 -5.99
C PHE A 57 13.76 13.18 -7.32
N GLU A 58 13.39 12.49 -8.39
CA GLU A 58 13.53 12.97 -9.77
C GLU A 58 12.14 13.08 -10.40
N GLU A 59 11.94 14.10 -11.25
CA GLU A 59 10.66 14.64 -11.77
C GLU A 59 9.68 13.63 -12.41
N LYS A 60 10.11 12.39 -12.60
CA LYS A 60 9.31 11.28 -13.11
C LYS A 60 9.45 10.09 -12.17
N MET A 61 8.65 9.99 -11.12
CA MET A 61 8.12 8.71 -10.61
C MET A 61 7.20 8.88 -9.39
N VAL A 62 5.98 8.34 -9.56
CA VAL A 62 5.00 7.89 -8.55
C VAL A 62 4.37 8.97 -7.67
N HIS A 63 3.19 9.39 -8.13
CA HIS A 63 2.17 10.05 -7.33
C HIS A 63 1.69 9.06 -6.23
N SER A 64 2.05 9.28 -4.97
CA SER A 64 1.39 8.63 -3.83
C SER A 64 1.17 9.67 -2.74
N LEU A 65 0.03 10.35 -2.86
CA LEU A 65 -0.51 11.24 -1.84
C LEU A 65 -0.88 10.41 -0.62
N VAL A 66 -0.13 10.54 0.47
CA VAL A 66 -0.50 9.98 1.77
C VAL A 66 -1.37 10.99 2.49
N LYS A 67 -2.69 10.77 2.53
CA LYS A 67 -3.61 11.53 3.40
C LYS A 67 -4.05 10.79 4.67
N SER A 68 -3.69 9.53 4.85
CA SER A 68 -3.74 8.80 6.13
C SER A 68 -2.92 7.53 5.98
N ALA A 69 -1.68 7.53 6.48
CA ALA A 69 -0.83 6.34 6.49
C ALA A 69 -1.01 5.60 7.82
N LEU A 70 -1.45 4.34 7.76
CA LEU A 70 -1.08 3.39 8.80
C LEU A 70 0.39 3.02 8.54
N LEU A 71 1.29 3.78 9.15
CA LEU A 71 2.72 3.49 9.10
C LEU A 71 2.98 2.26 10.00
N LEU A 72 3.35 1.13 9.41
CA LEU A 72 3.85 -0.06 10.12
C LEU A 72 5.35 -0.26 9.83
#